data_AF-A0A5N6Y6F2-F1
#
_entry.id   AF-A0A5N6Y6F2-F1
#
_cell.length_a   1.000
_cell.length_b   1.000
_cell.length_c   1.000
_cell.angle_alpha   90.00
_cell.angle_beta   90.00
_cell.angle_gamma   90.00
#
_symmetry.space_group_name_H-M   'P 1'
#
loop_
_entity.id
_entity.type
_entity.pdbx_description
1 polymer ?
#
loop_
_entity_poly.entity_id
_entity_poly.type
_entity_poly.pdbx_seq_one_letter_code
_entity_poly.pdbx_strand_id
1 'polypeptide(L)'
;MFERQVDLHRERFAYLESLKRKGSFEGIILPPTVLDVMQKLKRDDGDNSPWTLSQIRKALHDYGKEAPTNTEPPSQLKPLLDAADSVKVPFFAPTLPSSAETVIYRLSHSSELVDMGVRSHWWFVKDSTNKHTLYALQAVWSQEVPIVEAILRRAGEFLPQMGAVSIKIRKTKGGSFRLVTSTVPQTGDIVEIPDGEAQRKDWSPRRFKYGGRNFVWKSGRADGKSADGGLFRSFSWETLYETKRVWAKEGSRTGKMEDETIGPRLCWGEKGGGNGAAHSIYMVGGLDLQFREHLLASQLARLVRCSNPPQKDSTGVEMVSAGGKSILSLVEWLS
;
A
#
# COMPACT_ATOMS: atom_id res chain seq x y z
N MET A 1 6.44 6.25 21.87
CA MET A 1 6.72 6.49 20.43
C MET A 1 8.21 6.40 20.08
N PHE A 2 9.12 7.17 20.72
CA PHE A 2 10.56 7.10 20.40
C PHE A 2 11.23 5.76 20.74
N GLU A 3 10.72 5.00 21.70
CA GLU A 3 11.33 3.72 22.11
C GLU A 3 11.42 2.71 20.96
N ARG A 4 10.36 2.58 20.15
CA ARG A 4 10.36 1.64 18.99
C ARG A 4 11.29 2.09 17.88
N GLN A 5 11.43 3.39 17.71
CA GLN A 5 12.41 3.95 16.79
C GLN A 5 13.84 3.67 17.30
N VAL A 6 14.09 3.83 18.60
CA VAL A 6 15.37 3.51 19.22
C VAL A 6 15.71 2.02 19.06
N ASP A 7 14.74 1.12 19.25
CA ASP A 7 14.91 -0.32 19.04
C ASP A 7 15.35 -0.63 17.59
N LEU A 8 14.68 -0.02 16.61
CA LEU A 8 15.04 -0.19 15.20
C LEU A 8 16.45 0.33 14.89
N HIS A 9 16.81 1.50 15.42
CA HIS A 9 18.15 2.05 15.25
C HIS A 9 19.21 1.18 15.94
N ARG A 10 18.92 0.59 17.11
CA ARG A 10 19.80 -0.37 17.79
C ARG A 10 20.00 -1.64 16.95
N GLU A 11 18.92 -2.23 16.42
CA GLU A 11 19.00 -3.39 15.51
C GLU A 11 19.87 -3.07 14.29
N ARG A 12 19.67 -1.89 13.69
CA ARG A 12 20.44 -1.45 12.52
C ARG A 12 21.91 -1.22 12.87
N PHE A 13 22.19 -0.58 14.00
CA PHE A 13 23.55 -0.32 14.45
C PHE A 13 24.32 -1.63 14.68
N ALA A 14 23.72 -2.59 15.39
CA ALA A 14 24.31 -3.90 15.63
C ALA A 14 24.63 -4.65 14.32
N TYR A 15 23.74 -4.55 13.31
CA TYR A 15 24.00 -5.12 11.99
C TYR A 15 25.19 -4.45 11.30
N LEU A 16 25.24 -3.11 11.27
CA LEU A 16 26.33 -2.37 10.64
C LEU A 16 27.68 -2.65 11.33
N GLU A 17 27.69 -2.76 12.66
CA GLU A 17 28.87 -3.20 13.40
C GLU A 17 29.32 -4.61 13.01
N SER A 18 28.38 -5.53 12.82
CA SER A 18 28.70 -6.90 12.40
C SER A 18 29.38 -6.94 11.02
N LEU A 19 28.93 -6.11 10.08
CA LEU A 19 29.56 -5.96 8.76
C LEU A 19 30.95 -5.33 8.87
N LYS A 20 31.09 -4.27 9.68
CA LYS A 20 32.37 -3.63 9.95
C LYS A 20 33.38 -4.63 10.52
N ARG A 21 32.97 -5.47 11.47
CA ARG A 21 33.81 -6.54 12.04
C ARG A 21 34.18 -7.61 11.02
N LYS A 22 33.27 -7.95 10.10
CA LYS A 22 33.53 -8.86 8.97
C LYS A 22 34.52 -8.26 7.95
N GLY A 23 34.69 -6.94 7.92
CA GLY A 23 35.55 -6.24 6.96
C GLY A 23 35.00 -6.21 5.53
N SER A 24 33.72 -6.56 5.33
CA SER A 24 33.07 -6.56 4.02
C SER A 24 31.62 -6.09 4.15
N PHE A 25 31.22 -5.22 3.22
CA PHE A 25 29.85 -4.72 3.06
C PHE A 25 29.11 -5.41 1.90
N GLU A 26 29.66 -6.51 1.38
CA GLU A 26 28.99 -7.30 0.34
C GLU A 26 27.64 -7.83 0.86
N GLY A 27 26.60 -7.64 0.05
CA GLY A 27 25.22 -8.01 0.42
C GLY A 27 24.59 -7.12 1.49
N ILE A 28 25.10 -5.89 1.69
CA ILE A 28 24.47 -4.94 2.60
C ILE A 28 23.01 -4.67 2.20
N ILE A 29 22.11 -4.83 3.16
CA ILE A 29 20.71 -4.43 2.98
C ILE A 29 20.60 -2.93 3.22
N LEU A 30 20.28 -2.17 2.19
CA LEU A 30 20.02 -0.74 2.29
C LEU A 30 18.52 -0.51 2.54
N PRO A 31 18.14 0.15 3.65
CA PRO A 31 16.74 0.51 3.86
C PRO A 31 16.33 1.55 2.80
N PRO A 32 15.09 1.49 2.31
CA PRO A 32 14.61 2.43 1.31
C PRO A 32 14.52 3.85 1.89
N THR A 33 14.68 4.85 1.02
CA THR A 33 14.62 6.29 1.33
C THR A 33 13.82 7.05 0.26
N VAL A 34 13.47 8.30 0.55
CA VAL A 34 12.82 9.25 -0.35
C VAL A 34 13.75 9.60 -1.50
N LEU A 35 15.06 9.61 -1.27
CA LEU A 35 16.04 9.82 -2.32
C LEU A 35 16.00 8.68 -3.34
N ASP A 36 15.88 7.42 -2.88
CA ASP A 36 15.72 6.27 -3.79
C ASP A 36 14.46 6.40 -4.64
N VAL A 37 13.37 6.90 -4.04
CA VAL A 37 12.12 7.16 -4.76
C VAL A 37 12.29 8.30 -5.76
N MET A 38 12.85 9.44 -5.34
CA MET A 38 13.06 10.60 -6.20
C MET A 38 13.98 10.27 -7.36
N GLN A 39 15.03 9.48 -7.14
CA GLN A 39 15.93 9.03 -8.18
C GLN A 39 15.21 8.11 -9.18
N LYS A 40 14.37 7.17 -8.72
CA LYS A 40 13.58 6.31 -9.61
C LYS A 40 12.48 7.05 -10.38
N LEU A 41 11.99 8.16 -9.84
CA LEU A 41 11.02 9.01 -10.52
C LEU A 41 11.66 9.93 -11.56
N LYS A 42 12.94 10.28 -11.39
CA LYS A 42 13.68 10.96 -12.44
C LYS A 42 13.85 10.00 -13.61
N ARG A 43 13.70 10.53 -14.81
CA ARG A 43 14.09 9.85 -16.04
C ARG A 43 15.36 10.52 -16.51
N ASP A 44 16.34 9.72 -16.91
CA ASP A 44 17.52 10.25 -17.57
C ASP A 44 17.17 10.45 -19.05
N ASP A 45 17.47 11.62 -19.61
CA ASP A 45 17.05 12.02 -20.96
C ASP A 45 17.62 11.12 -22.08
N GLY A 46 18.65 10.32 -21.78
CA GLY A 46 19.23 9.31 -22.67
C GLY A 46 18.71 7.88 -22.47
N ASP A 47 17.82 7.63 -21.51
CA ASP A 47 17.34 6.30 -21.17
C ASP A 47 16.13 5.88 -22.01
N ASN A 48 16.36 4.89 -22.87
CA ASN A 48 15.33 4.25 -23.71
C ASN A 48 14.54 3.17 -22.96
N SER A 49 14.75 2.99 -21.64
CA SER A 49 13.99 2.03 -20.85
C SER A 49 12.48 2.35 -20.84
N PRO A 50 11.62 1.32 -20.76
CA PRO A 50 10.19 1.51 -20.60
C PRO A 50 9.88 2.27 -19.30
N TRP A 51 8.87 3.13 -19.36
CA TRP A 51 8.43 3.88 -18.19
C TRP A 51 7.89 2.95 -17.11
N THR A 52 8.29 3.21 -15.87
CA THR A 52 7.70 2.57 -14.69
C THR A 52 6.29 3.12 -14.40
N LEU A 53 5.49 2.36 -13.65
CA LEU A 53 4.13 2.79 -13.28
C LEU A 53 4.14 4.12 -12.52
N SER A 54 5.11 4.30 -11.62
CA SER A 54 5.20 5.51 -10.81
C SER A 54 5.68 6.73 -11.60
N GLN A 55 6.58 6.56 -12.57
CA GLN A 55 6.94 7.65 -13.49
C GLN A 55 5.73 8.09 -14.33
N ILE A 56 4.96 7.13 -14.86
CA ILE A 56 3.73 7.43 -15.60
C ILE A 56 2.72 8.16 -14.71
N ARG A 57 2.52 7.66 -13.49
CA ARG A 57 1.61 8.30 -12.53
C ARG A 57 2.02 9.74 -12.23
N LYS A 58 3.31 9.99 -11.99
CA LYS A 58 3.84 11.34 -11.76
C LYS A 58 3.57 12.23 -12.97
N ALA A 59 3.90 11.78 -14.18
CA ALA A 59 3.68 12.57 -15.38
C ALA A 59 2.19 12.86 -15.64
N LEU A 60 1.28 11.90 -15.41
CA LEU A 60 -0.16 12.13 -15.48
C LEU A 60 -0.64 13.17 -14.45
N HIS A 61 -0.13 13.10 -13.23
CA HIS A 61 -0.47 14.04 -12.16
C HIS A 61 0.03 15.46 -12.46
N ASP A 62 1.28 15.59 -12.91
CA ASP A 62 1.88 16.88 -13.24
C ASP A 62 1.17 17.53 -14.43
N TYR A 63 0.89 16.75 -15.49
CA TYR A 63 0.07 17.20 -16.62
C TYR A 63 -1.32 17.68 -16.18
N GLY A 64 -1.96 16.97 -15.25
CA GLY A 64 -3.26 17.37 -14.70
C GLY A 64 -3.23 18.67 -13.88
N LYS A 65 -2.09 19.04 -13.29
CA LYS A 65 -1.92 20.30 -12.56
C LYS A 65 -1.64 21.48 -13.49
N GLU A 66 -0.89 21.24 -14.56
CA GLU A 66 -0.46 22.27 -15.52
C GLU A 66 -1.53 22.58 -16.58
N ALA A 67 -2.58 21.76 -16.70
CA ALA A 67 -3.67 21.99 -17.64
C ALA A 67 -4.66 23.07 -17.13
N PRO A 68 -4.48 24.32 -17.59
CA PRO A 68 -5.59 24.94 -18.33
C PRO A 68 -5.07 25.81 -19.50
N THR A 69 -4.70 25.22 -20.64
CA THR A 69 -4.78 25.78 -22.03
C THR A 69 -3.87 25.00 -23.00
N ASN A 70 -4.46 24.39 -24.04
CA ASN A 70 -3.85 24.02 -25.34
C ASN A 70 -2.48 23.29 -25.44
N THR A 71 -1.85 22.84 -24.35
CA THR A 71 -0.61 22.05 -24.45
C THR A 71 -0.92 20.64 -24.91
N GLU A 72 -0.33 20.20 -26.03
CA GLU A 72 -0.46 18.79 -26.43
C GLU A 72 0.12 17.86 -25.35
N PRO A 73 -0.58 16.77 -25.01
CA PRO A 73 -0.07 15.80 -24.06
C PRO A 73 1.23 15.15 -24.60
N PRO A 74 2.22 14.88 -23.73
CA PRO A 74 3.40 14.12 -24.11
C PRO A 74 3.03 12.80 -24.79
N SER A 75 3.77 12.40 -25.83
CA SER A 75 3.43 11.25 -26.68
C SER A 75 3.26 9.94 -25.89
N GLN A 76 4.01 9.75 -24.81
CA GLN A 76 3.87 8.60 -23.91
C GLN A 76 2.58 8.61 -23.07
N LEU A 77 2.00 9.78 -22.83
CA LEU A 77 0.74 9.93 -22.09
C LEU A 77 -0.48 9.90 -23.00
N LYS A 78 -0.34 10.22 -24.30
CA LYS A 78 -1.42 10.16 -25.30
C LYS A 78 -2.23 8.86 -25.21
N PRO A 79 -1.63 7.65 -25.23
CA PRO A 79 -2.40 6.41 -25.12
C PRO A 79 -3.19 6.25 -23.81
N LEU A 80 -2.76 6.91 -22.73
CA LEU A 80 -3.37 6.82 -21.40
C LEU A 80 -4.48 7.87 -21.21
N LEU A 81 -4.35 9.02 -21.86
CA LEU A 81 -5.30 10.14 -21.79
C LEU A 81 -6.41 10.01 -22.85
N ASP A 82 -6.08 9.54 -24.05
CA ASP A 82 -7.02 9.39 -25.17
C ASP A 82 -7.84 8.09 -25.10
N ALA A 83 -7.52 7.19 -24.17
CA ALA A 83 -8.19 5.91 -24.01
C ALA A 83 -9.56 6.07 -23.32
N ALA A 84 -10.57 6.43 -24.11
CA ALA A 84 -11.96 6.06 -23.81
C ALA A 84 -12.14 4.53 -23.79
N ASP A 85 -11.29 3.80 -24.54
CA ASP A 85 -11.23 2.34 -24.60
C ASP A 85 -9.87 1.80 -24.10
N SER A 86 -9.90 0.98 -23.05
CA SER A 86 -8.72 0.37 -22.38
C SER A 86 -7.87 -0.55 -23.27
N VAL A 87 -8.22 -0.72 -24.54
CA VAL A 87 -7.62 -1.69 -25.47
C VAL A 87 -6.26 -1.23 -26.01
N LYS A 88 -5.98 0.08 -25.99
CA LYS A 88 -4.76 0.67 -26.59
C LYS A 88 -3.58 0.81 -25.61
N VAL A 89 -3.79 0.59 -24.31
CA VAL A 89 -2.73 0.69 -23.30
C VAL A 89 -2.09 -0.68 -23.10
N PRO A 90 -0.78 -0.87 -23.40
CA PRO A 90 -0.13 -2.17 -23.21
C PRO A 90 -0.15 -2.56 -21.74
N PHE A 91 -0.62 -3.75 -21.35
CA PHE A 91 -0.70 -4.19 -19.94
C PHE A 91 0.67 -4.29 -19.28
N PHE A 92 0.75 -3.98 -17.99
CA PHE A 92 2.00 -3.93 -17.26
C PHE A 92 2.42 -5.34 -16.82
N ALA A 93 1.47 -6.14 -16.32
CA ALA A 93 1.71 -7.47 -15.81
C ALA A 93 2.42 -8.39 -16.84
N PRO A 94 2.03 -8.41 -18.14
CA PRO A 94 2.76 -9.17 -19.16
C PRO A 94 4.11 -8.58 -19.57
N THR A 95 4.36 -7.30 -19.28
CA THR A 95 5.63 -6.61 -19.62
C THR A 95 6.68 -6.69 -18.52
N LEU A 96 6.31 -7.22 -17.35
CA LEU A 96 7.25 -7.41 -16.26
C LEU A 96 8.30 -8.47 -16.62
N PRO A 97 9.59 -8.26 -16.29
CA PRO A 97 10.63 -9.23 -16.58
C PRO A 97 10.34 -10.57 -15.89
N SER A 98 10.13 -11.63 -16.67
CA SER A 98 9.79 -12.96 -16.15
C SER A 98 10.93 -13.60 -15.34
N SER A 99 12.17 -13.13 -15.52
CA SER A 99 13.35 -13.56 -14.77
C SER A 99 13.52 -12.82 -13.44
N ALA A 100 12.75 -11.76 -13.18
CA ALA A 100 12.90 -11.00 -11.95
C ALA A 100 12.34 -11.81 -10.76
N GLU A 101 13.17 -11.99 -9.73
CA GLU A 101 12.79 -12.75 -8.55
C GLU A 101 11.62 -12.09 -7.79
N THR A 102 10.80 -12.94 -7.18
CA THR A 102 9.71 -12.48 -6.30
C THR A 102 10.29 -11.81 -5.06
N VAL A 103 9.86 -10.59 -4.79
CA VAL A 103 10.22 -9.85 -3.58
C VAL A 103 9.39 -10.41 -2.42
N ILE A 104 10.08 -10.83 -1.35
CA ILE A 104 9.44 -11.40 -0.15
C ILE A 104 9.64 -10.45 1.02
N TYR A 105 8.54 -10.06 1.65
CA TYR A 105 8.52 -9.30 2.88
C TYR A 105 8.02 -10.17 4.04
N ARG A 106 8.71 -10.05 5.18
CA ARG A 106 8.37 -10.76 6.42
C ARG A 106 7.78 -9.78 7.41
N LEU A 107 6.65 -10.13 8.02
CA LEU A 107 5.92 -9.24 8.89
C LEU A 107 6.04 -9.65 10.35
N SER A 108 6.29 -8.66 11.21
CA SER A 108 6.23 -8.80 12.67
C SER A 108 5.38 -7.69 13.27
N HIS A 109 4.74 -7.99 14.40
CA HIS A 109 3.83 -7.08 15.07
C HIS A 109 4.38 -6.69 16.44
N SER A 110 4.17 -5.44 16.82
CA SER A 110 4.37 -4.94 18.18
C SER A 110 3.30 -3.91 18.51
N SER A 111 3.12 -3.63 19.80
CA SER A 111 2.27 -2.53 20.25
C SER A 111 2.85 -1.88 21.51
N GLU A 112 2.55 -0.60 21.68
CA GLU A 112 2.89 0.20 22.87
C GLU A 112 1.64 0.91 23.38
N LEU A 113 1.51 1.05 24.70
CA LEU A 113 0.49 1.89 25.30
C LEU A 113 0.95 3.35 25.14
N VAL A 114 0.08 4.20 24.61
CA VAL A 114 0.39 5.62 24.38
C VAL A 114 -0.34 6.51 25.38
N ASP A 115 -1.57 6.11 25.73
CA ASP A 115 -2.40 6.74 26.75
C ASP A 115 -3.36 5.69 27.35
N MET A 116 -4.08 6.02 28.41
CA MET A 116 -5.09 5.14 29.02
C MET A 116 -6.11 4.67 27.97
N GLY A 117 -6.12 3.36 27.72
CA GLY A 117 -7.02 2.75 26.73
C GLY A 117 -6.64 2.96 25.27
N VAL A 118 -5.53 3.64 24.98
CA VAL A 118 -5.05 3.95 23.62
C VAL A 118 -3.70 3.28 23.36
N ARG A 119 -3.61 2.49 22.29
CA ARG A 119 -2.40 1.76 21.88
C ARG A 119 -1.95 2.15 20.49
N SER A 120 -0.64 2.30 20.31
CA SER A 120 -0.03 2.38 18.98
C SER A 120 0.39 0.99 18.54
N HIS A 121 -0.21 0.51 17.46
CA HIS A 121 0.10 -0.76 16.82
C HIS A 121 1.09 -0.54 15.68
N TRP A 122 2.14 -1.37 15.69
CA TRP A 122 3.25 -1.31 14.75
C TRP A 122 3.37 -2.63 14.00
N TRP A 123 3.33 -2.57 12.68
CA TRP A 123 3.66 -3.68 11.80
C TRP A 123 4.98 -3.38 11.09
N PHE A 124 6.02 -4.15 11.42
CA PHE A 124 7.33 -4.02 10.82
C PHE A 124 7.43 -4.93 9.61
N VAL A 125 7.80 -4.34 8.47
CA VAL A 125 8.04 -5.01 7.20
C VAL A 125 9.52 -5.24 7.07
N LYS A 126 9.93 -6.50 7.21
CA LYS A 126 11.31 -6.95 7.12
C LYS A 126 11.61 -7.56 5.75
N ASP A 127 12.89 -7.65 5.43
CA ASP A 127 13.40 -8.38 4.28
C ASP A 127 13.07 -9.89 4.35
N SER A 128 13.42 -10.64 3.30
CA SER A 128 13.12 -12.07 3.17
C SER A 128 13.71 -12.92 4.31
N THR A 129 14.83 -12.46 4.90
CA THR A 129 15.53 -13.11 6.01
C THR A 129 14.87 -12.86 7.38
N ASN A 130 13.87 -11.98 7.46
CA ASN A 130 13.20 -11.55 8.69
C ASN A 130 14.14 -10.84 9.69
N LYS A 131 15.25 -10.27 9.22
CA LYS A 131 16.26 -9.64 10.08
C LYS A 131 16.26 -8.12 9.96
N HIS A 132 16.02 -7.58 8.77
CA HIS A 132 16.21 -6.17 8.49
C HIS A 132 14.88 -5.49 8.24
N THR A 133 14.49 -4.56 9.13
CA THR A 133 13.30 -3.74 8.94
C THR A 133 13.52 -2.74 7.80
N LEU A 134 12.61 -2.78 6.82
CA LEU A 134 12.59 -1.92 5.63
C LEU A 134 11.50 -0.85 5.73
N TYR A 135 10.35 -1.20 6.32
CA TYR A 135 9.24 -0.28 6.55
C TYR A 135 8.58 -0.56 7.91
N ALA A 136 7.85 0.42 8.41
CA ALA A 136 7.02 0.29 9.60
C ALA A 136 5.66 0.97 9.37
N LEU A 137 4.57 0.21 9.49
CA LEU A 137 3.23 0.77 9.53
C LEU A 137 2.81 1.02 10.97
N GLN A 138 2.36 2.23 11.25
CA GLN A 138 1.82 2.64 12.53
C GLN A 138 0.34 2.97 12.41
N ALA A 139 -0.46 2.52 13.37
CA ALA A 139 -1.85 2.96 13.56
C ALA A 139 -2.14 3.10 15.06
N VAL A 140 -2.92 4.11 15.43
CA VAL A 140 -3.40 4.30 16.80
C VAL A 140 -4.80 3.71 16.91
N TRP A 141 -5.04 2.97 17.99
CA TRP A 141 -6.29 2.26 18.25
C TRP A 141 -6.72 2.41 19.71
N SER A 142 -8.03 2.49 19.92
CA SER A 142 -8.68 2.31 21.22
C SER A 142 -9.92 1.44 21.05
N GLN A 143 -10.47 0.93 22.15
CA GLN A 143 -11.72 0.15 22.14
C GLN A 143 -12.92 0.97 21.60
N GLU A 144 -12.86 2.29 21.72
CA GLU A 144 -13.95 3.22 21.39
C GLU A 144 -13.84 3.82 19.98
N VAL A 145 -12.61 3.98 19.47
CA VAL A 145 -12.34 4.68 18.22
C VAL A 145 -11.73 3.69 17.21
N PRO A 146 -12.38 3.44 16.05
CA PRO A 146 -11.81 2.61 15.02
C PRO A 146 -10.51 3.21 14.44
N ILE A 147 -9.61 2.35 13.95
CA ILE A 147 -8.46 2.78 13.16
C ILE A 147 -8.97 3.37 11.84
N VAL A 148 -9.01 4.69 11.74
CA VAL A 148 -9.40 5.43 10.53
C VAL A 148 -8.21 5.97 9.75
N GLU A 149 -7.02 5.95 10.35
CA GLU A 149 -5.77 6.45 9.77
C GLU A 149 -4.60 5.54 10.15
N ALA A 150 -3.64 5.41 9.24
CA ALA A 150 -2.37 4.74 9.46
C ALA A 150 -1.28 5.42 8.63
N ILE A 151 -0.01 5.23 9.01
CA ILE A 151 1.13 5.76 8.27
C ILE A 151 2.15 4.63 8.06
N LEU A 152 2.54 4.38 6.81
CA LEU A 152 3.68 3.54 6.47
C LEU A 152 4.92 4.41 6.31
N ARG A 153 5.94 4.16 7.11
CA ARG A 153 7.23 4.86 7.08
C ARG A 153 8.33 3.95 6.54
N ARG A 154 9.32 4.54 5.87
CA ARG A 154 10.55 3.83 5.51
C ARG A 154 11.46 3.75 6.71
N ALA A 155 12.16 2.63 6.87
CA ALA A 155 13.10 2.44 7.98
C ALA A 155 14.30 3.40 7.91
N GLY A 156 14.68 3.84 6.70
CA GLY A 156 15.72 4.85 6.51
C GLY A 156 15.31 6.26 6.93
N GLU A 157 14.01 6.50 7.20
CA GLU A 157 13.42 7.85 7.29
C GLU A 157 12.39 7.93 8.43
N PHE A 158 12.81 7.58 9.63
CA PHE A 158 11.86 7.53 10.76
C PHE A 158 11.41 8.92 11.26
N LEU A 159 12.09 10.02 10.89
CA LEU A 159 11.72 11.41 11.24
C LEU A 159 12.23 12.43 10.19
N PRO A 160 11.49 13.52 9.84
CA PRO A 160 10.02 13.69 9.84
C PRO A 160 9.39 13.09 8.55
N GLN A 161 8.07 13.21 8.37
CA GLN A 161 7.16 12.61 7.35
C GLN A 161 7.60 12.57 5.88
N MET A 162 8.80 13.03 5.53
CA MET A 162 9.38 12.88 4.20
C MET A 162 9.32 11.41 3.78
N GLY A 163 8.65 11.17 2.67
CA GLY A 163 8.58 9.82 2.14
C GLY A 163 7.51 8.90 2.71
N ALA A 164 6.80 9.31 3.76
CA ALA A 164 5.76 8.48 4.35
C ALA A 164 4.57 8.29 3.40
N VAL A 165 3.91 7.14 3.51
CA VAL A 165 2.61 6.89 2.87
C VAL A 165 1.54 7.02 3.94
N SER A 166 0.80 8.13 3.88
CA SER A 166 -0.38 8.35 4.70
C SER A 166 -1.56 7.55 4.18
N ILE A 167 -2.30 6.92 5.07
CA ILE A 167 -3.40 6.02 4.75
C ILE A 167 -4.63 6.50 5.51
N LYS A 168 -5.72 6.72 4.78
CA LYS A 168 -7.04 7.00 5.33
C LYS A 168 -7.96 5.84 5.01
N ILE A 169 -8.63 5.31 6.03
CA ILE A 169 -9.61 4.22 5.93
C ILE A 169 -10.98 4.85 6.16
N ARG A 170 -11.82 4.86 5.12
CA ARG A 170 -13.13 5.53 5.13
C ARG A 170 -14.24 4.50 4.96
N LYS A 171 -15.10 4.37 5.95
CA LYS A 171 -16.28 3.53 5.90
C LYS A 171 -17.29 4.12 4.94
N THR A 172 -17.91 3.21 4.23
CA THR A 172 -18.88 3.51 3.18
C THR A 172 -20.29 3.32 3.72
N LYS A 173 -21.32 3.80 2.99
CA LYS A 173 -22.71 3.67 3.42
C LYS A 173 -23.14 2.22 3.64
N GLY A 174 -22.67 1.28 2.80
CA GLY A 174 -22.95 -0.15 2.96
C GLY A 174 -22.19 -0.81 4.12
N GLY A 175 -21.10 -0.19 4.57
CA GLY A 175 -20.24 -0.69 5.64
C GLY A 175 -18.90 -1.29 5.17
N SER A 176 -18.64 -1.35 3.87
CA SER A 176 -17.31 -1.60 3.30
C SER A 176 -16.37 -0.41 3.55
N PHE A 177 -15.08 -0.52 3.16
CA PHE A 177 -14.07 0.51 3.39
C PHE A 177 -13.39 0.96 2.10
N ARG A 178 -13.40 2.27 1.83
CA ARG A 178 -12.49 2.92 0.88
C ARG A 178 -11.14 3.13 1.55
N LEU A 179 -10.08 2.89 0.79
CA LEU A 179 -8.72 3.20 1.22
C LEU A 179 -8.18 4.35 0.39
N VAL A 180 -7.67 5.39 1.03
CA VAL A 180 -7.00 6.50 0.35
C VAL A 180 -5.56 6.55 0.81
N THR A 181 -4.62 6.40 -0.11
CA THR A 181 -3.19 6.53 0.19
C THR A 181 -2.59 7.74 -0.50
N SER A 182 -1.81 8.51 0.24
CA SER A 182 -1.07 9.67 -0.26
C SER A 182 0.40 9.52 0.12
N THR A 183 1.30 9.76 -0.83
CA THR A 183 2.75 9.61 -0.63
C THR A 183 3.38 10.98 -0.66
N VAL A 184 4.31 11.26 0.26
CA VAL A 184 5.11 12.49 0.24
C VAL A 184 6.41 12.26 -0.55
N PRO A 185 6.78 13.11 -1.54
CA PRO A 185 6.05 14.27 -2.04
C PRO A 185 4.80 13.90 -2.86
N GLN A 186 3.75 14.72 -2.76
CA GLN A 186 2.41 14.39 -3.23
C GLN A 186 2.35 14.21 -4.76
N THR A 187 2.11 12.97 -5.18
CA THR A 187 1.94 12.54 -6.58
C THR A 187 0.48 12.15 -6.86
N GLY A 188 -0.44 12.90 -6.26
CA GLY A 188 -1.87 12.61 -6.21
C GLY A 188 -2.22 11.47 -5.25
N ASP A 189 -3.49 11.36 -4.89
CA ASP A 189 -3.99 10.30 -4.01
C ASP A 189 -4.38 9.06 -4.82
N ILE A 190 -4.20 7.88 -4.24
CA ILE A 190 -4.74 6.62 -4.77
C ILE A 190 -5.95 6.25 -3.96
N VAL A 191 -7.07 6.02 -4.63
CA VAL A 191 -8.33 5.65 -3.99
C VAL A 191 -8.68 4.22 -4.40
N GLU A 192 -8.70 3.32 -3.43
CA GLU A 192 -9.25 1.99 -3.59
C GLU A 192 -10.72 1.98 -3.19
N ILE A 193 -11.56 1.50 -4.12
CA ILE A 193 -13.01 1.50 -3.99
C ILE A 193 -13.51 0.04 -3.94
N PRO A 194 -14.23 -0.37 -2.89
CA PRO A 194 -14.84 -1.69 -2.83
C PRO A 194 -16.03 -1.81 -3.80
N ASP A 195 -16.19 -2.98 -4.42
CA ASP A 195 -17.39 -3.27 -5.22
C ASP A 195 -18.63 -3.29 -4.30
N GLY A 196 -19.76 -2.77 -4.80
CA GLY A 196 -21.00 -2.78 -4.04
C GLY A 196 -20.99 -1.92 -2.77
N GLU A 197 -20.23 -0.83 -2.79
CA GLU A 197 -20.05 0.15 -1.70
C GLU A 197 -21.33 0.51 -0.92
N ALA A 198 -22.47 0.61 -1.60
CA ALA A 198 -23.73 1.00 -0.99
C ALA A 198 -24.43 -0.13 -0.23
N GLN A 199 -24.06 -1.39 -0.49
CA GLN A 199 -24.85 -2.57 -0.11
C GLN A 199 -24.05 -3.68 0.56
N ARG A 200 -22.70 -3.59 0.59
CA ARG A 200 -21.84 -4.62 1.17
C ARG A 200 -21.02 -4.10 2.35
N LYS A 201 -20.55 -5.07 3.14
CA LYS A 201 -19.77 -4.88 4.38
C LYS A 201 -18.38 -5.49 4.31
N ASP A 202 -18.02 -6.09 3.19
CA ASP A 202 -16.72 -6.73 3.01
C ASP A 202 -15.67 -5.76 2.51
N TRP A 203 -14.42 -6.16 2.74
CA TRP A 203 -13.28 -5.41 2.24
C TRP A 203 -13.06 -5.62 0.76
N SER A 204 -13.39 -6.79 0.20
CA SER A 204 -13.04 -7.16 -1.18
C SER A 204 -14.24 -7.60 -2.02
N PRO A 205 -14.15 -7.50 -3.36
CA PRO A 205 -13.02 -6.97 -4.13
C PRO A 205 -12.90 -5.45 -4.06
N ARG A 206 -11.68 -4.92 -4.22
CA ARG A 206 -11.39 -3.46 -4.28
C ARG A 206 -10.66 -3.11 -5.55
N ARG A 207 -11.04 -2.01 -6.17
CA ARG A 207 -10.48 -1.55 -7.45
C ARG A 207 -9.82 -0.20 -7.29
N PHE A 208 -8.75 0.03 -8.02
CA PHE A 208 -8.07 1.31 -8.07
C PHE A 208 -7.35 1.51 -9.39
N LYS A 209 -6.99 2.77 -9.67
CA LYS A 209 -6.14 3.13 -10.80
C LYS A 209 -4.75 3.52 -10.32
N TYR A 210 -3.73 3.10 -11.07
CA TYR A 210 -2.34 3.50 -10.82
C TYR A 210 -1.60 3.62 -12.16
N GLY A 211 -0.95 4.76 -12.41
CA GLY A 211 -0.23 4.99 -13.67
C GLY A 211 -1.10 4.81 -14.91
N GLY A 212 -2.37 5.25 -14.86
CA GLY A 212 -3.34 5.11 -15.95
C GLY A 212 -3.92 3.70 -16.15
N ARG A 213 -3.57 2.72 -15.31
CA ARG A 213 -3.98 1.31 -15.44
C ARG A 213 -4.92 0.90 -14.32
N ASN A 214 -5.68 -0.18 -14.54
CA ASN A 214 -6.71 -0.66 -13.62
C ASN A 214 -6.28 -1.92 -12.88
N PHE A 215 -6.42 -1.92 -11.55
CA PHE A 215 -6.07 -3.04 -10.69
C PHE A 215 -7.24 -3.45 -9.81
N VAL A 216 -7.25 -4.73 -9.42
CA VAL A 216 -8.24 -5.29 -8.51
C VAL A 216 -7.59 -6.18 -7.45
N TRP A 217 -7.93 -5.92 -6.20
CA TRP A 217 -7.74 -6.85 -5.09
C TRP A 217 -8.89 -7.84 -5.09
N LYS A 218 -8.59 -9.14 -5.15
CA LYS A 218 -9.57 -10.23 -5.07
C LYS A 218 -9.39 -11.00 -3.76
N SER A 219 -10.51 -11.40 -3.15
CA SER A 219 -10.51 -12.34 -2.04
C SER A 219 -10.21 -13.75 -2.55
N GLY A 220 -9.39 -14.50 -1.83
CA GLY A 220 -9.10 -15.89 -2.17
C GLY A 220 -7.71 -16.33 -1.75
N ARG A 221 -7.58 -17.61 -1.39
CA ARG A 221 -6.28 -18.27 -1.30
C ARG A 221 -5.67 -18.42 -2.71
N ALA A 222 -4.37 -18.67 -2.78
CA ALA A 222 -3.66 -18.89 -4.04
C ALA A 222 -4.25 -20.02 -4.92
N ASP A 223 -5.06 -20.91 -4.34
CA ASP A 223 -5.77 -22.02 -4.99
C ASP A 223 -7.17 -21.64 -5.52
N GLY A 224 -7.54 -20.35 -5.50
CA GLY A 224 -8.84 -19.87 -6.03
C GLY A 224 -10.04 -20.14 -5.12
N LYS A 225 -9.84 -20.68 -3.91
CA LYS A 225 -10.95 -20.85 -2.95
C LYS A 225 -11.25 -19.53 -2.24
N SER A 226 -12.54 -19.15 -2.26
CA SER A 226 -13.04 -17.94 -1.61
C SER A 226 -12.63 -17.92 -0.13
N ALA A 227 -11.78 -16.96 0.22
CA ALA A 227 -11.48 -16.60 1.59
C ALA A 227 -12.30 -15.36 1.94
N ASP A 228 -13.63 -15.47 1.82
CA ASP A 228 -14.53 -14.37 2.15
C ASP A 228 -14.43 -14.09 3.65
N GLY A 229 -13.67 -13.04 3.97
CA GLY A 229 -13.66 -12.35 5.25
C GLY A 229 -14.87 -11.44 5.33
N GLY A 230 -16.04 -12.00 5.67
CA GLY A 230 -17.15 -11.21 6.19
C GLY A 230 -16.75 -10.53 7.52
N LEU A 231 -17.59 -9.62 8.01
CA LEU A 231 -17.37 -8.82 9.23
C LEU A 231 -17.02 -9.63 10.50
N PHE A 232 -17.23 -10.95 10.48
CA PHE A 232 -17.02 -11.89 11.58
C PHE A 232 -16.02 -13.02 11.27
N ARG A 233 -15.28 -12.95 10.16
CA ARG A 233 -14.31 -13.97 9.77
C ARG A 233 -12.88 -13.45 9.94
N SER A 234 -11.97 -14.37 10.27
CA SER A 234 -10.56 -14.10 10.43
C SER A 234 -9.98 -13.41 9.19
N PHE A 235 -9.06 -12.46 9.41
CA PHE A 235 -8.34 -11.79 8.33
C PHE A 235 -7.77 -12.79 7.32
N SER A 236 -8.05 -12.56 6.04
CA SER A 236 -7.51 -13.32 4.90
C SER A 236 -6.74 -12.39 3.98
N TRP A 237 -5.58 -12.78 3.48
CA TRP A 237 -4.86 -11.98 2.49
C TRP A 237 -5.63 -11.90 1.18
N GLU A 238 -5.48 -10.78 0.48
CA GLU A 238 -6.05 -10.57 -0.85
C GLU A 238 -4.93 -10.69 -1.89
N THR A 239 -5.31 -10.97 -3.14
CA THR A 239 -4.37 -11.07 -4.25
C THR A 239 -4.66 -9.97 -5.28
N LEU A 240 -3.61 -9.28 -5.72
CA LEU A 240 -3.68 -8.21 -6.72
C LEU A 240 -3.53 -8.75 -8.14
N TYR A 241 -4.36 -8.25 -9.03
CA TYR A 241 -4.27 -8.46 -10.47
C TYR A 241 -4.44 -7.14 -11.24
N GLU A 242 -3.83 -7.05 -12.43
CA GLU A 242 -4.19 -6.02 -13.42
C GLU A 242 -5.44 -6.48 -14.18
N THR A 243 -6.31 -5.53 -14.55
CA THR A 243 -7.57 -5.81 -15.25
C THR A 243 -7.65 -5.07 -16.57
N LYS A 244 -8.16 -5.76 -17.59
CA LYS A 244 -8.39 -5.21 -18.93
C LYS A 244 -9.77 -4.58 -19.08
N ARG A 245 -10.79 -5.32 -18.66
CA ARG A 245 -12.19 -4.89 -18.74
C ARG A 245 -12.86 -5.14 -17.40
N VAL A 246 -13.76 -4.24 -17.02
CA VAL A 246 -14.62 -4.36 -15.86
C VAL A 246 -16.06 -4.08 -16.31
N TRP A 247 -17.02 -4.91 -15.91
CA TRP A 247 -18.43 -4.74 -16.24
C TRP A 247 -19.30 -5.12 -15.04
N ALA A 248 -20.54 -4.62 -15.01
CA ALA A 248 -21.48 -5.01 -13.98
C ALA A 248 -21.84 -6.49 -14.14
N LYS A 249 -21.84 -7.23 -13.04
CA LYS A 249 -22.27 -8.63 -13.03
C LYS A 249 -23.75 -8.71 -13.40
N GLU A 250 -24.06 -9.51 -14.41
CA GLU A 250 -25.44 -9.70 -14.87
C GLU A 250 -26.33 -10.20 -13.72
N GLY A 251 -27.51 -9.58 -13.57
CA GLY A 251 -28.45 -9.86 -12.49
C GLY A 251 -28.04 -9.37 -11.09
N SER A 252 -26.91 -8.67 -10.93
CA SER A 252 -26.50 -8.15 -9.62
C SER A 252 -27.30 -6.91 -9.23
N ARG A 253 -28.02 -7.00 -8.10
CA ARG A 253 -28.65 -5.84 -7.42
C ARG A 253 -27.73 -5.13 -6.43
N THR A 254 -26.54 -5.69 -6.19
CA THR A 254 -25.61 -5.24 -5.15
C THR A 254 -24.41 -4.47 -5.70
N GLY A 255 -24.40 -4.18 -7.01
CA GLY A 255 -23.29 -3.47 -7.66
C GLY A 255 -22.02 -4.31 -7.75
N LYS A 256 -22.14 -5.64 -7.83
CA LYS A 256 -20.99 -6.52 -8.07
C LYS A 256 -20.48 -6.30 -9.48
N MET A 257 -19.15 -6.26 -9.62
CA MET A 257 -18.49 -6.16 -10.91
C MET A 257 -17.80 -7.49 -11.24
N GLU A 258 -17.74 -7.79 -12.53
CA GLU A 258 -16.89 -8.83 -13.11
C GLU A 258 -15.74 -8.16 -13.87
N ASP A 259 -14.64 -8.89 -14.04
CA ASP A 259 -13.46 -8.37 -14.71
C ASP A 259 -12.65 -9.45 -15.42
N GLU A 260 -11.93 -9.00 -16.45
CA GLU A 260 -10.94 -9.78 -17.19
C GLU A 260 -9.55 -9.48 -16.61
N THR A 261 -8.97 -10.43 -15.86
CA THR A 261 -7.62 -10.32 -15.30
C THR A 261 -6.55 -10.63 -16.34
N ILE A 262 -5.45 -9.88 -16.31
CA ILE A 262 -4.33 -10.03 -17.23
C ILE A 262 -3.04 -10.37 -16.48
N GLY A 263 -2.28 -11.32 -17.03
CA GLY A 263 -0.99 -11.72 -16.49
C GLY A 263 -1.07 -12.49 -15.16
N PRO A 264 0.08 -12.74 -14.52
CA PRO A 264 0.13 -13.40 -13.22
C PRO A 264 -0.34 -12.47 -12.09
N ARG A 265 -0.58 -13.04 -10.91
CA ARG A 265 -0.80 -12.26 -9.68
C ARG A 265 0.39 -11.34 -9.42
N LEU A 266 0.13 -10.11 -8.98
CA LEU A 266 1.17 -9.09 -8.76
C LEU A 266 1.60 -8.98 -7.29
N CYS A 267 0.67 -9.15 -6.36
CA CYS A 267 0.92 -9.08 -4.92
C CYS A 267 -0.05 -10.02 -4.18
N TRP A 268 0.46 -10.76 -3.21
CA TRP A 268 -0.34 -11.65 -2.37
C TRP A 268 0.28 -11.79 -0.99
N GLY A 269 -0.44 -12.39 -0.04
CA GLY A 269 0.10 -12.66 1.28
C GLY A 269 -0.30 -14.03 1.82
N GLU A 270 0.42 -14.46 2.84
CA GLU A 270 0.21 -15.72 3.54
C GLU A 270 0.26 -15.50 5.06
N LYS A 271 -0.53 -16.30 5.78
CA LYS A 271 -0.44 -16.35 7.25
C LYS A 271 0.71 -17.30 7.61
N GLY A 272 1.56 -16.88 8.54
CA GLY A 272 2.84 -17.53 8.78
C GLY A 272 3.86 -17.18 7.70
N GLY A 273 5.11 -17.49 7.99
CA GLY A 273 6.22 -17.29 7.08
C GLY A 273 7.44 -18.06 7.53
N GLY A 274 8.42 -18.18 6.64
CA GLY A 274 9.74 -18.66 7.02
C GLY A 274 10.37 -17.75 8.07
N ASN A 275 11.31 -18.30 8.84
CA ASN A 275 12.12 -17.55 9.81
C ASN A 275 11.31 -16.91 10.96
N GLY A 276 10.18 -17.52 11.37
CA GLY A 276 9.39 -17.08 12.54
C GLY A 276 8.51 -15.85 12.29
N ALA A 277 8.32 -15.44 11.03
CA ALA A 277 7.47 -14.31 10.70
C ALA A 277 5.98 -14.62 10.94
N ALA A 278 5.22 -13.65 11.47
CA ALA A 278 3.79 -13.80 11.72
C ALA A 278 3.00 -13.91 10.41
N HIS A 279 3.43 -13.15 9.40
CA HIS A 279 2.86 -13.16 8.05
C HIS A 279 3.95 -12.87 7.01
N SER A 280 3.63 -13.16 5.75
CA SER A 280 4.49 -12.80 4.61
C SER A 280 3.67 -12.10 3.52
N ILE A 281 4.26 -11.11 2.88
CA ILE A 281 3.75 -10.49 1.65
C ILE A 281 4.74 -10.78 0.53
N TYR A 282 4.23 -11.17 -0.63
CA TYR A 282 4.99 -11.47 -1.82
C TYR A 282 4.57 -10.52 -2.93
N MET A 283 5.54 -10.04 -3.69
CA MET A 283 5.31 -9.19 -4.86
C MET A 283 6.15 -9.69 -6.01
N VAL A 284 5.59 -9.71 -7.22
CA VAL A 284 6.37 -10.04 -8.41
C VAL A 284 7.57 -9.09 -8.56
N GLY A 285 8.65 -9.60 -9.15
CA GLY A 285 9.79 -8.77 -9.50
C GLY A 285 9.44 -7.69 -10.53
N GLY A 286 10.24 -6.63 -10.59
CA GLY A 286 10.07 -5.53 -11.56
C GLY A 286 9.03 -4.46 -11.17
N LEU A 287 8.26 -4.64 -10.08
CA LEU A 287 7.44 -3.55 -9.55
C LEU A 287 8.32 -2.43 -8.99
N ASP A 288 8.03 -1.18 -9.40
CA ASP A 288 8.76 -0.03 -8.90
C ASP A 288 8.48 0.24 -7.40
N LEU A 289 9.33 1.06 -6.79
CA LEU A 289 9.36 1.24 -5.34
C LEU A 289 8.06 1.86 -4.79
N GLN A 290 7.55 2.94 -5.38
CA GLN A 290 6.34 3.61 -4.90
C GLN A 290 5.10 2.74 -5.07
N PHE A 291 5.02 1.96 -6.15
CA PHE A 291 3.91 1.04 -6.30
C PHE A 291 3.93 -0.03 -5.20
N ARG A 292 5.10 -0.63 -4.93
CA ARG A 292 5.27 -1.58 -3.81
C ARG A 292 4.89 -0.99 -2.46
N GLU A 293 5.25 0.27 -2.20
CA GLU A 293 4.88 0.97 -0.97
C GLU A 293 3.37 1.14 -0.82
N HIS A 294 2.67 1.51 -1.90
CA HIS A 294 1.20 1.55 -1.90
C HIS A 294 0.58 0.17 -1.62
N LEU A 295 1.11 -0.89 -2.24
CA LEU A 295 0.61 -2.25 -2.02
C LEU A 295 0.82 -2.72 -0.56
N LEU A 296 1.98 -2.42 0.02
CA LEU A 296 2.25 -2.66 1.45
C LEU A 296 1.27 -1.88 2.32
N ALA A 297 1.11 -0.58 2.05
CA ALA A 297 0.20 0.30 2.78
C ALA A 297 -1.24 -0.24 2.78
N SER A 298 -1.74 -0.67 1.62
CA SER A 298 -3.10 -1.21 1.49
C SER A 298 -3.33 -2.49 2.27
N GLN A 299 -2.44 -3.46 2.10
CA GLN A 299 -2.58 -4.74 2.77
C GLN A 299 -2.42 -4.64 4.29
N LEU A 300 -1.43 -3.86 4.75
CA LEU A 300 -1.15 -3.69 6.18
C LEU A 300 -2.21 -2.84 6.90
N ALA A 301 -2.79 -1.83 6.23
CA ALA A 301 -3.90 -1.07 6.80
C ALA A 301 -5.14 -1.95 7.05
N ARG A 302 -5.42 -2.87 6.12
CA ARG A 302 -6.46 -3.87 6.31
C ARG A 302 -6.11 -4.84 7.42
N LEU A 303 -4.88 -5.35 7.47
CA LEU A 303 -4.42 -6.23 8.53
C LEU A 303 -4.59 -5.58 9.91
N VAL A 304 -4.04 -4.38 10.11
CA VAL A 304 -4.09 -3.71 11.42
C VAL A 304 -5.52 -3.40 11.86
N ARG A 305 -6.40 -2.99 10.93
CA ARG A 305 -7.81 -2.72 11.24
C ARG A 305 -8.59 -4.00 11.55
N CYS A 306 -8.40 -5.06 10.78
CA CYS A 306 -9.07 -6.34 11.04
C CYS A 306 -8.56 -7.04 12.30
N SER A 307 -7.29 -6.87 12.64
CA SER A 307 -6.70 -7.42 13.87
C SER A 307 -7.12 -6.67 15.13
N ASN A 308 -7.58 -5.42 15.00
CA ASN A 308 -7.96 -4.57 16.14
C ASN A 308 -9.34 -3.92 15.87
N PRO A 309 -10.43 -4.72 15.91
CA PRO A 309 -11.77 -4.19 15.70
C PRO A 309 -12.20 -3.29 16.88
N PRO A 310 -12.95 -2.20 16.64
CA PRO A 310 -13.55 -1.41 17.72
C PRO A 310 -14.70 -2.18 18.40
N GLN A 311 -15.05 -1.85 19.65
CA GLN A 311 -16.25 -2.42 20.30
C GLN A 311 -17.56 -1.92 19.66
N LYS A 312 -17.57 -0.65 19.26
CA LYS A 312 -18.67 -0.05 18.51
C LYS A 312 -18.11 0.61 17.27
N ASP A 313 -18.56 0.14 16.11
CA ASP A 313 -18.21 0.75 14.83
C ASP A 313 -19.16 1.94 14.58
N SER A 314 -18.92 3.05 15.29
CA SER A 314 -19.78 4.22 15.31
C SER A 314 -19.71 5.00 13.99
N THR A 315 -20.88 5.23 13.38
CA THR A 315 -21.01 6.16 12.27
C THR A 315 -20.75 7.59 12.76
N GLY A 316 -19.70 8.25 12.28
CA GLY A 316 -19.44 9.67 12.52
C GLY A 316 -18.03 10.04 12.99
N VAL A 317 -17.25 9.10 13.53
CA VAL A 317 -15.83 9.35 13.94
C VAL A 317 -14.97 9.79 12.74
N GLU A 318 -15.33 9.33 11.54
CA GLU A 318 -14.66 9.67 10.29
C GLU A 318 -14.88 11.13 9.86
N MET A 319 -15.98 11.77 10.28
CA MET A 319 -16.23 13.19 10.00
C MET A 319 -15.35 14.11 10.86
N VAL A 320 -14.99 13.68 12.07
CA VAL A 320 -14.14 14.47 12.97
C VAL A 320 -12.68 14.49 12.49
N SER A 321 -12.17 13.38 11.92
CA SER A 321 -10.84 13.32 11.29
C SER A 321 -10.78 14.06 9.93
N ALA A 322 -11.92 14.28 9.26
CA ALA A 322 -11.95 15.02 8.00
C ALA A 322 -11.84 16.55 8.17
N GLY A 323 -12.16 17.09 9.36
CA GLY A 323 -12.12 18.53 9.67
C GLY A 323 -11.04 18.96 10.67
N GLY A 324 -10.30 18.03 11.28
CA GLY A 324 -9.27 18.30 12.29
C GLY A 324 -7.92 17.70 11.94
N LYS A 325 -6.82 18.32 12.43
CA LYS A 325 -5.44 17.79 12.33
C LYS A 325 -5.44 16.30 12.71
N SER A 326 -4.84 15.45 11.87
CA SER A 326 -4.73 14.00 12.04
C SER A 326 -4.37 13.64 13.49
N ILE A 327 -5.02 12.64 14.09
CA ILE A 327 -4.66 12.17 15.45
C ILE A 327 -3.19 11.76 15.50
N LEU A 328 -2.64 11.21 14.42
CA LEU A 328 -1.21 10.91 14.31
C LEU A 328 -0.33 12.17 14.34
N SER A 329 -0.82 13.28 13.77
CA SER A 329 -0.14 14.59 13.86
C SER A 329 -0.29 15.27 15.23
N LEU A 330 -1.36 14.99 15.98
CA LEU A 330 -1.57 15.48 17.35
C LEU A 330 -0.70 14.73 18.36
N VAL A 331 -0.54 13.41 18.20
CA VAL A 331 0.39 12.62 19.04
C VAL A 331 1.86 13.00 18.74
N GLU A 332 2.20 13.33 17.49
CA GLU A 332 3.51 13.89 17.13
C GLU A 332 3.74 15.31 17.70
N TRP A 333 2.69 16.06 18.05
CA TRP A 333 2.78 17.44 18.60
C TRP A 333 2.77 17.52 20.13
N LEU A 334 2.22 16.50 20.80
CA LEU A 334 2.09 16.43 22.27
C LEU A 334 3.19 15.60 22.94
N SER A 335 4.20 15.14 22.19
CA SER A 335 5.37 14.39 22.65
C SER A 335 6.66 15.16 22.42
#